data_AF-A0A165TW44-F1
#
_entry.id   AF-A0A165TW44-F1
#
_cell.length_a   1.000
_cell.length_b   1.000
_cell.length_c   1.000
_cell.angle_alpha   90.00
_cell.angle_beta   90.00
_cell.angle_gamma   90.00
#
_symmetry.space_group_name_H-M   'P 1'
#
loop_
_entity.id
_entity.type
_entity.pdbx_description
1 polymer ?
#
loop_
_entity_poly.entity_id
_entity_poly.type
_entity_poly.pdbx_seq_one_letter_code
_entity_poly.pdbx_strand_id
1 'polypeptide(L)'
;MEDLNKLVIHCGHQLKDGSFYNWYLNIVIDMKAAAAFATPLQHLAFELGPGTFIEVRRWSDLELNLPFSPGGPSSAEPEHLFGSSSERVRQSRDRNPHLQKTRQGPTPTVAPQGDKITYTKGEFDRIVLSYYDLLRNLSPNAKSAVQADPDKDLAVLPHGGGRAFLLTHPLAAKTVQQNLIDLRVASVSDAEAGPKLLSNLRDWFDKPWVILAEGVMDAMRQFLLWQQTFALSKDSAWHVMPFDRDLMPWLITTISSSAIDNGSLSKVELLCCIKRALVADSVFLNMCDRHLAAQGIAGSVHSRTIKALSTFDLMPVEFTNTKAVHEMVMVLTGEPITRDKDDHFTVSFDTVVTGCHWDPCTGCKSELHPVDKCPFAKTFSWFGPSAEDMKQMVTVAKSLSHKDDVSTRKPAQRPEQGGKANTRA
;
A
#
# COMPACT_ATOMS: atom_id res chain seq x y z
N MET A 1 -20.96 -4.85 -30.28
CA MET A 1 -21.22 -3.91 -29.16
C MET A 1 -21.85 -4.70 -28.00
N GLU A 2 -21.30 -5.88 -27.65
CA GLU A 2 -21.95 -6.87 -26.76
C GLU A 2 -21.05 -7.51 -25.68
N ASP A 3 -19.77 -7.15 -25.55
CA ASP A 3 -18.86 -7.72 -24.53
C ASP A 3 -18.75 -6.83 -23.27
N LEU A 4 -19.88 -6.53 -22.61
CA LEU A 4 -19.92 -5.70 -21.39
C LEU A 4 -19.88 -6.47 -20.06
N ASN A 5 -19.78 -7.81 -20.08
CA ASN A 5 -20.03 -8.64 -18.87
C ASN A 5 -18.92 -9.61 -18.49
N LYS A 6 -17.71 -9.44 -19.03
CA LYS A 6 -16.53 -10.22 -18.62
C LYS A 6 -15.65 -9.33 -17.76
N LEU A 7 -15.47 -9.70 -16.49
CA LEU A 7 -14.35 -9.21 -15.73
C LEU A 7 -13.12 -9.97 -16.24
N VAL A 8 -12.44 -9.37 -17.21
CA VAL A 8 -11.14 -9.85 -17.72
C VAL A 8 -10.09 -9.22 -16.84
N ILE A 9 -9.33 -10.08 -16.17
CA ILE A 9 -8.33 -9.62 -15.22
C ILE A 9 -6.93 -9.87 -15.78
N HIS A 10 -6.23 -8.79 -16.11
CA HIS A 10 -4.87 -8.78 -16.66
C HIS A 10 -3.78 -8.69 -15.57
N CYS A 11 -3.08 -9.78 -15.30
CA CYS A 11 -1.97 -9.76 -14.36
C CYS A 11 -0.65 -9.55 -15.11
N GLY A 12 0.20 -8.65 -14.59
CA GLY A 12 1.57 -8.47 -15.07
C GLY A 12 2.48 -8.23 -13.88
N HIS A 13 3.51 -9.05 -13.72
CA HIS A 13 4.54 -8.86 -12.71
C HIS A 13 5.79 -8.25 -13.37
N GLN A 14 6.19 -7.06 -12.90
CA GLN A 14 7.43 -6.43 -13.35
C GLN A 14 8.57 -6.87 -12.42
N LEU A 15 9.58 -7.54 -12.98
CA LEU A 15 10.75 -7.96 -12.23
C LEU A 15 11.64 -6.75 -11.89
N LYS A 16 12.49 -6.91 -10.86
CA LYS A 16 13.43 -5.88 -10.39
C LYS A 16 14.42 -5.38 -11.45
N ASP A 17 14.61 -6.13 -12.54
CA ASP A 17 15.47 -5.78 -13.67
C ASP A 17 14.74 -5.02 -14.80
N GLY A 18 13.45 -4.74 -14.63
CA GLY A 18 12.62 -4.06 -15.63
C GLY A 18 12.10 -4.97 -16.74
N SER A 19 12.37 -6.28 -16.69
CA SER A 19 11.77 -7.25 -17.61
C SER A 19 10.34 -7.62 -17.19
N PHE A 20 9.51 -7.95 -18.19
CA PHE A 20 8.15 -8.44 -18.00
C PHE A 20 8.12 -9.93 -18.31
N TYR A 21 7.70 -10.75 -17.35
CA TYR A 21 7.28 -12.13 -17.64
C TYR A 21 5.76 -12.16 -17.78
N ASN A 22 5.28 -12.53 -18.97
CA ASN A 22 3.86 -12.80 -19.21
C ASN A 22 3.59 -14.28 -18.97
N TRP A 23 3.05 -14.63 -17.81
CA TRP A 23 2.24 -15.84 -17.69
C TRP A 23 0.77 -15.40 -17.72
N TYR A 24 0.03 -15.92 -18.69
CA TYR A 24 -1.41 -15.65 -18.81
C TYR A 24 -2.17 -16.65 -17.95
N LEU A 25 -2.70 -16.22 -16.81
CA LEU A 25 -3.82 -16.91 -16.18
C LEU A 25 -5.05 -16.01 -16.27
N ASN A 26 -5.88 -16.28 -17.27
CA ASN A 26 -7.16 -15.61 -17.46
C ASN A 26 -8.16 -16.17 -16.45
N ILE A 27 -8.44 -15.47 -15.35
CA ILE A 27 -9.74 -15.63 -14.71
C ILE A 27 -10.72 -14.74 -15.44
N VAL A 28 -11.56 -15.37 -16.25
CA VAL A 28 -12.78 -14.76 -16.78
C VAL A 28 -13.87 -15.05 -15.75
N ILE A 29 -14.22 -14.05 -14.93
CA ILE A 29 -15.44 -14.16 -14.13
C ILE A 29 -16.60 -13.81 -15.06
N ASP A 30 -17.32 -14.85 -15.51
CA ASP A 30 -18.55 -14.67 -16.28
C ASP A 30 -19.67 -14.21 -15.33
N MET A 31 -19.96 -12.91 -15.39
CA MET A 31 -20.97 -12.27 -14.55
C MET A 31 -22.40 -12.73 -14.87
N LYS A 32 -22.64 -13.37 -16.04
CA LYS A 32 -23.96 -13.98 -16.34
C LYS A 32 -24.20 -15.26 -15.54
N ALA A 33 -23.17 -16.02 -15.21
CA ALA A 33 -23.32 -17.27 -14.47
C ALA A 33 -23.76 -17.06 -13.01
N ALA A 34 -23.46 -15.88 -12.43
CA ALA A 34 -23.93 -15.52 -11.09
C ALA A 34 -25.43 -15.13 -11.06
N ALA A 35 -25.96 -14.59 -12.17
CA ALA A 35 -27.36 -14.17 -12.27
C ALA A 35 -28.30 -15.25 -12.84
N ALA A 36 -27.76 -16.25 -13.56
CA ALA A 36 -28.55 -17.25 -14.29
C ALA A 36 -28.64 -18.59 -13.54
N PHE A 37 -29.39 -18.62 -12.43
CA PHE A 37 -29.90 -19.88 -11.84
C PHE A 37 -31.27 -20.31 -12.42
N ALA A 38 -31.70 -19.75 -13.55
CA ALA A 38 -32.88 -20.21 -14.27
C ALA A 38 -32.73 -20.04 -15.78
N THR A 39 -32.87 -21.16 -16.52
CA THR A 39 -32.97 -21.34 -17.99
C THR A 39 -31.69 -21.45 -18.84
N PRO A 40 -31.70 -22.29 -19.92
CA PRO A 40 -30.49 -22.77 -20.56
C PRO A 40 -30.19 -22.07 -21.91
N LEU A 41 -28.94 -21.63 -22.09
CA LEU A 41 -28.34 -21.31 -23.40
C LEU A 41 -27.20 -22.28 -23.73
N GLN A 42 -27.12 -22.69 -25.00
CA GLN A 42 -26.18 -23.67 -25.56
C GLN A 42 -24.94 -23.01 -26.18
N HIS A 43 -23.83 -23.76 -26.11
CA HIS A 43 -22.47 -23.58 -26.65
C HIS A 43 -22.20 -22.43 -27.65
N LEU A 44 -21.17 -21.64 -27.35
CA LEU A 44 -20.52 -20.71 -28.28
C LEU A 44 -19.02 -20.98 -28.35
N ALA A 45 -18.50 -21.12 -29.55
CA ALA A 45 -17.07 -21.21 -29.85
C ALA A 45 -16.67 -20.04 -30.75
N PHE A 46 -15.51 -19.45 -30.47
CA PHE A 46 -14.92 -18.39 -31.29
C PHE A 46 -13.53 -18.80 -31.76
N GLU A 47 -13.26 -18.62 -33.05
CA GLU A 47 -11.96 -18.84 -33.67
C GLU A 47 -11.23 -17.50 -33.79
N LEU A 48 -10.05 -17.39 -33.19
CA LEU A 48 -9.26 -16.15 -33.15
C LEU A 48 -8.03 -16.21 -34.06
N GLY A 49 -7.89 -17.28 -34.85
CA GLY A 49 -6.81 -17.48 -35.80
C GLY A 49 -6.52 -18.98 -36.02
N PRO A 50 -5.66 -19.33 -36.99
CA PRO A 50 -5.40 -20.72 -37.35
C PRO A 50 -4.85 -21.51 -36.15
N GLY A 51 -5.64 -22.47 -35.68
CA GLY A 51 -5.25 -23.37 -34.59
C GLY A 51 -5.44 -22.84 -33.17
N THR A 52 -6.10 -21.69 -32.97
CA THR A 52 -6.40 -21.16 -31.64
C THR A 52 -7.91 -21.04 -31.42
N PHE A 53 -8.43 -21.85 -30.50
CA PHE A 53 -9.84 -21.83 -30.10
C PHE A 53 -9.95 -21.42 -28.63
N ILE A 54 -10.95 -20.60 -28.31
CA ILE A 54 -11.40 -20.40 -26.94
C ILE A 54 -12.67 -21.22 -26.76
N GLU A 55 -12.61 -22.23 -25.91
CA GLU A 55 -13.76 -23.01 -25.49
C GLU A 55 -14.30 -22.44 -24.17
N VAL A 56 -15.53 -21.92 -24.21
CA VAL A 56 -16.23 -21.46 -23.00
C VAL A 56 -17.14 -22.60 -22.55
N ARG A 57 -16.79 -23.26 -21.43
CA ARG A 57 -17.60 -24.32 -20.82
C ARG A 57 -18.40 -23.80 -19.64
N ARG A 58 -19.56 -24.41 -19.37
CA ARG A 58 -20.25 -24.19 -18.09
C ARG A 58 -19.44 -24.82 -16.97
N TRP A 59 -19.47 -24.19 -15.80
CA TRP A 59 -18.88 -24.74 -14.59
C TRP A 59 -19.46 -26.13 -14.23
N SER A 60 -20.72 -26.41 -14.58
CA SER A 60 -21.34 -27.74 -14.42
C SER A 60 -20.62 -28.85 -15.18
N ASP A 61 -19.85 -28.49 -16.22
CA ASP A 61 -19.15 -29.44 -17.10
C ASP A 61 -17.67 -29.57 -16.70
N LEU A 62 -17.22 -28.75 -15.75
CA LEU A 62 -15.96 -28.87 -15.02
C LEU A 62 -16.26 -29.60 -13.71
N GLU A 63 -16.57 -30.90 -13.79
CA GLU A 63 -16.42 -31.78 -12.64
C GLU A 63 -14.92 -31.85 -12.29
N LEU A 64 -14.47 -30.87 -11.50
CA LEU A 64 -13.32 -31.07 -10.63
C LEU A 64 -13.67 -32.28 -9.77
N ASN A 65 -13.10 -33.44 -10.11
CA ASN A 65 -13.01 -34.61 -9.26
C ASN A 65 -12.21 -34.25 -8.01
N LEU A 66 -12.78 -33.41 -7.15
CA LEU A 66 -12.42 -33.34 -5.74
C LEU A 66 -12.89 -34.68 -5.16
N PRO A 67 -12.04 -35.40 -4.40
CA PRO A 67 -12.42 -36.66 -3.79
C PRO A 67 -13.39 -36.39 -2.64
N PHE A 68 -14.64 -36.07 -2.96
CA PHE A 68 -15.74 -36.12 -2.02
C PHE A 68 -16.34 -37.52 -2.11
N SER A 69 -16.18 -38.28 -1.03
CA SER A 69 -16.85 -39.57 -0.87
C SER A 69 -18.37 -39.40 -1.07
N PRO A 70 -19.01 -40.15 -1.97
CA PRO A 70 -20.44 -40.10 -2.17
C PRO A 70 -21.11 -40.82 -1.00
N GLY A 71 -21.45 -40.08 0.06
CA GLY A 71 -22.13 -40.64 1.22
C GLY A 71 -22.39 -39.71 2.41
N GLY A 72 -22.19 -38.39 2.28
CA GLY A 72 -22.44 -37.41 3.36
C GLY A 72 -23.72 -36.58 3.14
N PRO A 73 -24.36 -36.08 4.21
CA PRO A 73 -25.70 -35.52 4.15
C PRO A 73 -25.74 -34.18 3.39
N SER A 74 -26.82 -34.03 2.61
CA SER A 74 -27.50 -32.80 2.14
C SER A 74 -26.65 -31.56 1.83
N SER A 75 -26.80 -31.09 0.59
CA SER A 75 -26.29 -29.84 -0.01
C SER A 75 -26.75 -28.55 0.69
N ALA A 76 -26.47 -28.40 1.99
CA ALA A 76 -26.54 -27.11 2.66
C ALA A 76 -25.42 -26.21 2.10
N GLU A 77 -25.82 -25.07 1.54
CA GLU A 77 -24.95 -24.13 0.85
C GLU A 77 -23.75 -23.64 1.69
N PRO A 78 -22.63 -23.29 1.05
CA PRO A 78 -21.47 -22.70 1.71
C PRO A 78 -21.71 -21.29 2.30
N GLU A 79 -22.93 -20.74 2.26
CA GLU A 79 -23.25 -19.45 2.88
C GLU A 79 -22.98 -19.44 4.39
N HIS A 80 -23.13 -20.58 5.07
CA HIS A 80 -22.81 -20.69 6.49
C HIS A 80 -21.30 -20.60 6.79
N LEU A 81 -20.42 -20.96 5.84
CA LEU A 81 -18.97 -20.93 6.04
C LEU A 81 -18.41 -19.49 6.06
N PHE A 82 -19.06 -18.58 5.35
CA PHE A 82 -18.75 -17.15 5.36
C PHE A 82 -19.75 -16.34 6.18
N GLY A 83 -20.49 -17.01 7.06
CA GLY A 83 -21.67 -16.51 7.76
C GLY A 83 -21.54 -15.07 8.23
N SER A 84 -22.64 -14.34 8.08
CA SER A 84 -22.89 -12.94 8.45
C SER A 84 -22.81 -12.66 9.95
N SER A 85 -21.86 -13.27 10.65
CA SER A 85 -21.42 -12.84 11.96
C SER A 85 -20.78 -11.46 11.79
N SER A 86 -21.64 -10.43 11.72
CA SER A 86 -21.31 -9.01 11.74
C SER A 86 -20.27 -8.69 12.82
N GLU A 87 -20.30 -9.45 13.91
CA GLU A 87 -19.34 -9.39 15.01
C GLU A 87 -17.89 -9.71 14.60
N ARG A 88 -17.65 -10.81 13.88
CA ARG A 88 -16.30 -11.15 13.37
C ARG A 88 -15.77 -10.10 12.39
N VAL A 89 -16.64 -9.58 11.54
CA VAL A 89 -16.27 -8.50 10.60
C VAL A 89 -15.90 -7.23 11.39
N ARG A 90 -16.66 -6.89 12.43
CA ARG A 90 -16.33 -5.77 13.33
C ARG A 90 -14.99 -5.96 14.03
N GLN A 91 -14.77 -7.13 14.64
CA GLN A 91 -13.52 -7.46 15.33
C GLN A 91 -12.29 -7.38 14.40
N SER A 92 -12.42 -7.86 13.16
CA SER A 92 -11.38 -7.70 12.14
C SER A 92 -11.08 -6.22 11.86
N ARG A 93 -12.13 -5.42 11.65
CA ARG A 93 -11.98 -3.99 11.34
C ARG A 93 -11.35 -3.21 12.49
N ASP A 94 -11.67 -3.53 13.73
CA ASP A 94 -11.08 -2.88 14.91
C ASP A 94 -9.58 -3.20 15.07
N ARG A 95 -9.16 -4.39 14.57
CA ARG A 95 -7.76 -4.82 14.56
C ARG A 95 -6.96 -4.28 13.38
N ASN A 96 -7.62 -3.84 12.30
CA ASN A 96 -6.94 -3.29 11.14
C ASN A 96 -6.27 -1.94 11.52
N PRO A 97 -4.93 -1.86 11.57
CA PRO A 97 -4.24 -0.68 12.05
C PRO A 97 -4.47 0.55 11.16
N HIS A 98 -4.84 0.35 9.89
CA HIS A 98 -5.11 1.47 8.97
C HIS A 98 -6.51 2.08 9.15
N LEU A 99 -7.43 1.37 9.81
CA LEU A 99 -8.77 1.88 10.14
C LEU A 99 -8.81 2.56 11.52
N GLN A 100 -7.71 2.46 12.27
CA GLN A 100 -7.59 3.07 13.57
C GLN A 100 -7.34 4.57 13.45
N LYS A 101 -7.79 5.31 14.45
CA LYS A 101 -7.39 6.70 14.66
C LYS A 101 -6.11 6.77 15.48
N THR A 102 -5.45 7.91 15.50
CA THR A 102 -4.45 8.26 16.52
C THR A 102 -5.11 8.29 17.90
N ARG A 103 -4.31 8.38 18.97
CA ARG A 103 -4.76 8.52 20.36
C ARG A 103 -5.52 7.33 20.93
N GLN A 104 -5.28 6.15 20.37
CA GLN A 104 -5.85 4.90 20.87
C GLN A 104 -5.16 4.45 22.16
N GLY A 105 -5.93 3.83 23.05
CA GLY A 105 -5.46 3.35 24.34
C GLY A 105 -5.42 4.42 25.43
N PRO A 106 -4.78 4.11 26.57
CA PRO A 106 -4.71 5.03 27.71
C PRO A 106 -3.99 6.33 27.34
N THR A 107 -4.57 7.47 27.73
CA THR A 107 -3.91 8.76 27.59
C THR A 107 -2.61 8.78 28.41
N PRO A 108 -1.47 9.11 27.79
CA PRO A 108 -0.20 9.20 28.50
C PRO A 108 -0.24 10.24 29.62
N THR A 109 0.37 9.91 30.75
CA THR A 109 0.39 10.77 31.95
C THR A 109 1.28 12.00 31.78
N VAL A 110 2.24 11.94 30.85
CA VAL A 110 3.12 13.03 30.50
C VAL A 110 2.69 13.61 29.16
N ALA A 111 2.33 14.89 29.16
CA ALA A 111 2.15 15.69 27.95
C ALA A 111 3.32 16.69 27.82
N PRO A 112 3.63 17.18 26.62
CA PRO A 112 4.59 18.25 26.41
C PRO A 112 4.26 19.45 27.30
N GLN A 113 5.22 19.88 28.11
CA GLN A 113 5.09 21.05 28.99
C GLN A 113 5.48 22.36 28.27
N GLY A 114 5.58 22.33 26.94
CA GLY A 114 5.99 23.48 26.14
C GLY A 114 4.80 24.40 25.86
N ASP A 115 4.79 25.58 26.46
CA ASP A 115 3.80 26.64 26.13
C ASP A 115 4.08 27.32 24.79
N LYS A 116 5.23 27.01 24.16
CA LYS A 116 5.74 27.75 23.00
C LYS A 116 5.20 27.27 21.65
N ILE A 117 4.71 26.04 21.56
CA ILE A 117 4.29 25.45 20.28
C ILE A 117 2.85 24.98 20.37
N THR A 118 2.01 25.57 19.53
CA THR A 118 0.68 25.05 19.23
C THR A 118 0.80 23.97 18.16
N TYR A 119 0.31 22.78 18.47
CA TYR A 119 0.17 21.69 17.51
C TYR A 119 -1.27 21.17 17.51
N THR A 120 -1.62 20.43 16.47
CA THR A 120 -2.95 19.84 16.30
C THR A 120 -3.34 18.97 17.50
N LYS A 121 -4.49 19.28 18.12
CA LYS A 121 -5.08 18.46 19.20
C LYS A 121 -6.17 17.50 18.70
N GLY A 122 -6.32 17.34 17.39
CA GLY A 122 -7.32 16.45 16.78
C GLY A 122 -6.93 14.97 16.85
N GLU A 123 -7.91 14.11 16.59
CA GLU A 123 -7.69 12.71 16.22
C GLU A 123 -7.59 12.60 14.71
N PHE A 124 -6.59 11.86 14.23
CA PHE A 124 -6.31 11.67 12.81
C PHE A 124 -6.40 10.20 12.44
N ASP A 125 -6.50 9.88 11.16
CA ASP A 125 -6.27 8.52 10.71
C ASP A 125 -4.84 8.08 11.05
N ARG A 126 -4.69 6.83 11.49
CA ARG A 126 -3.38 6.29 11.83
C ARG A 126 -2.59 5.99 10.56
N ILE A 127 -1.36 6.50 10.50
CA ILE A 127 -0.38 6.13 9.49
C ILE A 127 0.30 4.83 9.91
N VAL A 128 0.32 3.88 8.97
CA VAL A 128 0.87 2.55 9.14
C VAL A 128 1.85 2.33 8.00
N LEU A 129 3.12 2.19 8.35
CA LEU A 129 4.20 1.83 7.44
C LEU A 129 4.94 0.64 8.02
N SER A 130 5.36 -0.29 7.15
CA SER A 130 6.10 -1.45 7.60
C SER A 130 7.47 -1.04 8.16
N TYR A 131 8.01 -1.86 9.07
CA TYR A 131 9.41 -1.76 9.50
C TYR A 131 10.37 -1.57 8.32
N TYR A 132 10.16 -2.33 7.25
CA TYR A 132 11.02 -2.33 6.07
C TYR A 132 10.91 -1.04 5.25
N ASP A 133 9.74 -0.42 5.19
CA ASP A 133 9.56 0.85 4.48
C ASP A 133 10.26 1.98 5.24
N LEU A 134 10.18 2.00 6.57
CA LEU A 134 10.86 2.99 7.41
C LEU A 134 12.40 2.89 7.30
N LEU A 135 12.95 1.69 7.09
CA LEU A 135 14.39 1.48 6.92
C LEU A 135 14.92 1.82 5.52
N ARG A 136 14.06 1.92 4.50
CA ARG A 136 14.49 1.88 3.08
C ARG A 136 15.43 3.04 2.70
N ASN A 137 15.23 4.21 3.29
CA ASN A 137 16.00 5.42 2.99
C ASN A 137 16.99 5.82 4.09
N LEU A 138 17.20 4.97 5.10
CA LEU A 138 18.22 5.21 6.10
C LEU A 138 19.63 4.94 5.56
N SER A 139 20.63 5.64 6.08
CA SER A 139 22.03 5.30 5.81
C SER A 139 22.34 3.88 6.32
N PRO A 140 23.33 3.18 5.75
CA PRO A 140 23.70 1.83 6.22
C PRO A 140 24.01 1.76 7.72
N ASN A 141 24.64 2.80 8.28
CA ASN A 141 24.96 2.88 9.70
C ASN A 141 23.69 3.06 10.54
N ALA A 142 22.82 4.00 10.17
CA ALA A 142 21.54 4.25 10.85
C ALA A 142 20.63 3.01 10.79
N LYS A 143 20.55 2.37 9.62
CA LYS A 143 19.81 1.13 9.43
C LYS A 143 20.35 0.01 10.34
N SER A 144 21.66 -0.15 10.41
CA SER A 144 22.28 -1.16 11.28
C SER A 144 22.02 -0.89 12.76
N ALA A 145 22.03 0.37 13.19
CA ALA A 145 21.72 0.76 14.55
C ALA A 145 20.26 0.43 14.93
N VAL A 146 19.30 0.83 14.10
CA VAL A 146 17.87 0.50 14.30
C VAL A 146 17.60 -1.01 14.21
N GLN A 147 18.38 -1.74 13.40
CA GLN A 147 18.31 -3.20 13.35
C GLN A 147 18.91 -3.87 14.59
N ALA A 148 19.88 -3.25 15.27
CA ALA A 148 20.42 -3.77 16.51
C ALA A 148 19.44 -3.55 17.68
N ASP A 149 18.78 -2.39 17.73
CA ASP A 149 17.85 -2.01 18.79
C ASP A 149 16.71 -1.12 18.26
N PRO A 150 15.59 -1.71 17.78
CA PRO A 150 14.49 -0.95 17.18
C PRO A 150 13.68 -0.12 18.19
N ASP A 151 13.79 -0.41 19.48
CA ASP A 151 13.06 0.31 20.54
C ASP A 151 13.81 1.54 21.02
N LYS A 152 15.09 1.67 20.68
CA LYS A 152 15.90 2.85 21.01
C LYS A 152 15.46 4.12 20.27
N ASP A 153 15.02 3.96 19.02
CA ASP A 153 14.77 5.07 18.11
C ASP A 153 13.30 5.16 17.70
N LEU A 154 12.82 6.38 17.42
CA LEU A 154 11.53 6.61 16.77
C LEU A 154 11.73 7.13 15.36
N ALA A 155 10.87 6.68 14.44
CA ALA A 155 10.81 7.18 13.08
C ALA A 155 9.95 8.43 13.04
N VAL A 156 10.53 9.57 12.66
CA VAL A 156 9.79 10.80 12.38
C VAL A 156 9.70 11.00 10.87
N LEU A 157 8.48 10.95 10.35
CA LEU A 157 8.18 11.08 8.93
C LEU A 157 7.55 12.45 8.65
N PRO A 158 8.27 13.39 8.00
CA PRO A 158 7.66 14.62 7.52
C PRO A 158 6.47 14.32 6.59
N HIS A 159 5.39 15.07 6.75
CA HIS A 159 4.26 15.02 5.84
C HIS A 159 4.70 15.60 4.49
N GLY A 160 4.46 14.86 3.40
CA GLY A 160 5.07 15.13 2.11
C GLY A 160 6.47 14.54 1.96
N GLY A 161 7.02 13.93 3.02
CA GLY A 161 8.40 13.50 3.14
C GLY A 161 8.85 12.62 1.98
N GLY A 162 9.89 13.04 1.30
CA GLY A 162 10.38 12.43 0.07
C GLY A 162 11.37 13.36 -0.59
N ARG A 163 11.88 12.98 -1.75
CA ARG A 163 12.91 13.78 -2.44
C ARG A 163 12.43 15.20 -2.74
N ALA A 164 11.20 15.37 -3.23
CA ALA A 164 10.63 16.69 -3.52
C ALA A 164 10.55 17.59 -2.28
N PHE A 165 10.13 17.02 -1.15
CA PHE A 165 10.03 17.74 0.11
C PHE A 165 11.40 18.22 0.59
N LEU A 166 12.45 17.40 0.51
CA LEU A 166 13.80 17.79 0.94
C LEU A 166 14.41 18.88 0.05
N LEU A 167 14.22 18.78 -1.27
CA LEU A 167 14.72 19.79 -2.20
C LEU A 167 14.07 21.16 -1.95
N THR A 168 12.81 21.17 -1.52
CA THR A 168 12.05 22.39 -1.23
C THR A 168 12.19 22.87 0.22
N HIS A 169 12.54 21.96 1.14
CA HIS A 169 12.66 22.21 2.58
C HIS A 169 13.98 21.62 3.13
N PRO A 170 15.15 22.17 2.73
CA PRO A 170 16.45 21.64 3.15
C PRO A 170 16.70 21.72 4.66
N LEU A 171 15.92 22.55 5.37
CA LEU A 171 15.98 22.70 6.82
C LEU A 171 14.96 21.85 7.58
N ALA A 172 14.16 21.01 6.90
CA ALA A 172 13.06 20.30 7.55
C ALA A 172 13.51 19.41 8.72
N ALA A 173 14.65 18.72 8.60
CA ALA A 173 15.20 17.93 9.70
C ALA A 173 15.52 18.79 10.92
N LYS A 174 16.16 19.95 10.72
CA LYS A 174 16.46 20.93 11.78
C LYS A 174 15.18 21.50 12.38
N THR A 175 14.15 21.78 11.56
CA THR A 175 12.85 22.24 12.03
C THR A 175 12.18 21.19 12.91
N VAL A 176 12.16 19.92 12.49
CA VAL A 176 11.62 18.81 13.29
C VAL A 176 12.38 18.64 14.60
N GLN A 177 13.71 18.69 14.56
CA GLN A 177 14.56 18.64 15.75
C GLN A 177 14.24 19.79 16.71
N GLN A 178 14.16 21.02 16.22
CA GLN A 178 13.81 22.19 17.02
C GLN A 178 12.42 22.05 17.64
N ASN A 179 11.43 21.55 16.88
CA ASN A 179 10.10 21.29 17.40
C ASN A 179 10.10 20.27 18.54
N LEU A 180 10.86 19.17 18.41
CA LEU A 180 10.98 18.15 19.45
C LEU A 180 11.65 18.70 20.71
N ILE A 181 12.66 19.58 20.55
CA ILE A 181 13.31 20.30 21.65
C ILE A 181 12.33 21.25 22.34
N ASP A 182 11.57 22.03 21.57
CA ASP A 182 10.62 23.01 22.09
C ASP A 182 9.41 22.36 22.77
N LEU A 183 9.01 21.18 22.32
CA LEU A 183 8.05 20.32 23.01
C LEU A 183 8.64 19.69 24.29
N ARG A 184 9.95 19.85 24.54
CA ARG A 184 10.72 19.25 25.64
C ARG A 184 10.64 17.73 25.66
N VAL A 185 10.70 17.13 24.47
CA VAL A 185 10.44 15.71 24.25
C VAL A 185 11.73 14.90 24.28
N ALA A 186 12.78 15.39 23.63
CA ALA A 186 14.03 14.65 23.48
C ALA A 186 15.21 15.57 23.12
N SER A 187 16.42 15.09 23.39
CA SER A 187 17.64 15.55 22.71
C SER A 187 17.72 14.82 21.37
N VAL A 188 17.34 15.48 20.28
CA VAL A 188 17.45 14.88 18.95
C VAL A 188 18.93 14.95 18.55
N SER A 189 19.54 13.78 18.41
CA SER A 189 20.84 13.60 17.74
C SER A 189 20.82 14.34 16.40
N ASP A 190 21.93 14.99 16.02
CA ASP A 190 22.17 15.47 14.64
C ASP A 190 22.34 14.27 13.69
N ALA A 191 21.46 13.26 13.79
CA ALA A 191 21.47 12.07 12.98
C ALA A 191 21.47 12.56 11.54
N GLU A 192 22.58 12.30 10.83
CA GLU A 192 22.83 12.73 9.46
C GLU A 192 21.65 12.33 8.59
N ALA A 193 20.71 13.26 8.44
CA ALA A 193 19.51 13.05 7.70
C ALA A 193 19.90 13.18 6.23
N GLY A 194 20.30 12.05 5.66
CA GLY A 194 19.95 11.75 4.30
C GLY A 194 20.65 10.54 3.71
N PRO A 195 19.92 9.66 3.01
CA PRO A 195 20.55 8.77 2.06
C PRO A 195 21.34 9.64 1.09
N LYS A 196 22.50 9.14 0.66
CA LYS A 196 23.10 9.63 -0.58
C LYS A 196 21.99 9.60 -1.63
N LEU A 197 21.72 10.72 -2.30
CA LEU A 197 20.76 10.83 -3.40
C LEU A 197 21.05 9.70 -4.40
N LEU A 198 20.38 8.55 -4.24
CA LEU A 198 20.57 7.42 -5.15
C LEU A 198 19.96 7.82 -6.50
N SER A 199 20.64 7.42 -7.57
CA SER A 199 20.56 7.98 -8.92
C SER A 199 19.24 7.76 -9.68
N ASN A 200 18.24 7.12 -9.09
CA ASN A 200 16.98 6.86 -9.78
C ASN A 200 16.04 8.06 -9.61
N LEU A 201 16.17 9.01 -10.54
CA LEU A 201 15.52 10.33 -10.60
C LEU A 201 13.98 10.33 -10.71
N ARG A 202 13.31 9.18 -10.86
CA ARG A 202 11.91 9.15 -11.26
C ARG A 202 10.90 9.27 -10.11
N ASP A 203 11.30 8.92 -8.89
CA ASP A 203 10.35 8.77 -7.79
C ASP A 203 10.44 9.95 -6.80
N TRP A 204 9.81 11.07 -7.15
CA TRP A 204 9.82 12.33 -6.38
C TRP A 204 9.26 12.21 -4.96
N PHE A 205 8.32 11.29 -4.80
CA PHE A 205 7.68 10.93 -3.53
C PHE A 205 7.85 9.46 -3.23
N ASP A 206 8.99 8.86 -3.62
CA ASP A 206 9.30 7.48 -3.22
C ASP A 206 9.19 7.33 -1.70
N LYS A 207 9.43 6.10 -1.27
CA LYS A 207 9.41 5.58 0.10
C LYS A 207 9.78 6.60 1.18
N PRO A 208 9.21 6.43 2.38
CA PRO A 208 9.27 7.45 3.43
C PRO A 208 10.70 7.87 3.71
N TRP A 209 10.89 9.17 3.87
CA TRP A 209 12.15 9.70 4.34
C TRP A 209 12.03 9.94 5.83
N VAL A 210 12.81 9.19 6.60
CA VAL A 210 12.66 9.12 8.05
C VAL A 210 13.80 9.88 8.71
N ILE A 211 13.45 10.73 9.66
CA ILE A 211 14.36 11.35 10.63
C ILE A 211 14.34 10.48 11.89
N LEU A 212 15.50 10.12 12.43
CA LEU A 212 15.59 9.35 13.67
C LEU A 212 15.49 10.28 14.87
N ALA A 213 14.53 10.03 15.75
CA ALA A 213 14.46 10.65 17.07
C ALA A 213 15.05 9.69 18.12
N GLU A 214 16.28 9.99 18.52
CA GLU A 214 17.05 9.22 19.51
C GLU A 214 16.85 9.78 20.93
N GLY A 215 17.12 8.95 21.96
CA GLY A 215 17.15 9.42 23.36
C GLY A 215 15.82 9.89 23.92
N VAL A 216 14.71 9.45 23.32
CA VAL A 216 13.35 9.77 23.77
C VAL A 216 13.05 8.99 25.04
N MET A 217 12.71 9.69 26.14
CA MET A 217 12.32 9.03 27.40
C MET A 217 11.02 8.22 27.22
N ASP A 218 10.88 7.08 27.91
CA ASP A 218 9.75 6.16 27.77
C ASP A 218 8.37 6.85 27.88
N ALA A 219 8.18 7.68 28.90
CA ALA A 219 6.92 8.40 29.10
C ALA A 219 6.58 9.32 27.91
N MET A 220 7.61 9.91 27.31
CA MET A 220 7.46 10.78 26.15
C MET A 220 7.31 9.99 24.85
N ARG A 221 7.99 8.85 24.72
CA ARG A 221 7.80 7.89 23.62
C ARG A 221 6.33 7.47 23.56
N GLN A 222 5.73 7.14 24.70
CA GLN A 222 4.30 6.82 24.78
C GLN A 222 3.43 7.99 24.30
N PHE A 223 3.72 9.23 24.73
CA PHE A 223 3.03 10.43 24.24
C PHE A 223 3.14 10.62 22.73
N LEU A 224 4.36 10.58 22.18
CA LEU A 224 4.61 10.77 20.76
C LEU A 224 3.89 9.72 19.92
N LEU A 225 3.94 8.45 20.33
CA LEU A 225 3.29 7.35 19.62
C LEU A 225 1.77 7.39 19.74
N TRP A 226 1.25 7.79 20.91
CA TRP A 226 -0.19 8.00 21.13
C TRP A 226 -0.71 9.15 20.27
N GLN A 227 -0.04 10.30 20.25
CA GLN A 227 -0.41 11.43 19.41
C GLN A 227 -0.22 11.11 17.93
N GLN A 228 0.89 10.45 17.59
CA GLN A 228 1.42 10.10 16.27
C GLN A 228 1.58 11.28 15.29
N THR A 229 0.53 12.06 15.06
CA THR A 229 0.51 13.15 14.09
C THR A 229 0.68 14.51 14.75
N PHE A 230 1.64 15.28 14.25
CA PHE A 230 1.94 16.63 14.66
C PHE A 230 1.88 17.55 13.44
N ALA A 231 0.91 18.45 13.40
CA ALA A 231 0.92 19.57 12.46
C ALA A 231 1.02 20.88 13.26
N LEU A 232 2.07 21.63 13.01
CA LEU A 232 2.36 22.90 13.67
C LEU A 232 2.12 24.07 12.72
N SER A 233 2.43 23.87 11.45
CA SER A 233 2.19 24.83 10.36
C SER A 233 2.15 24.10 9.01
N LYS A 234 1.80 24.83 7.95
CA LYS A 234 1.79 24.34 6.57
C LYS A 234 3.14 23.72 6.16
N ASP A 235 4.25 24.25 6.69
CA ASP A 235 5.61 23.81 6.36
C ASP A 235 6.19 22.85 7.43
N SER A 236 5.41 22.56 8.49
CA SER A 236 5.86 21.72 9.59
C SER A 236 4.73 20.80 10.05
N ALA A 237 4.60 19.69 9.34
CA ALA A 237 3.76 18.57 9.73
C ALA A 237 4.54 17.26 9.60
N TRP A 238 4.38 16.34 10.54
CA TRP A 238 5.11 15.08 10.61
C TRP A 238 4.35 14.03 11.44
N HIS A 239 4.71 12.76 11.22
CA HIS A 239 4.19 11.61 11.93
C HIS A 239 5.31 10.92 12.71
N VAL A 240 5.00 10.32 13.87
CA VAL A 240 5.93 9.51 14.67
C VAL A 240 5.49 8.06 14.66
N MET A 241 6.39 7.16 14.33
CA MET A 241 6.14 5.73 14.28
C MET A 241 7.22 4.95 15.02
N PRO A 242 6.89 3.79 15.59
CA PRO A 242 7.88 2.87 16.12
C PRO A 242 8.52 2.07 14.97
N PHE A 243 9.71 1.54 15.18
CA PHE A 243 10.29 0.53 14.31
C PHE A 243 9.78 -0.87 14.68
N ASP A 244 8.47 -1.08 14.53
CA ASP A 244 7.80 -2.32 14.90
C ASP A 244 7.96 -3.40 13.82
N ARG A 245 8.74 -4.45 14.12
CA ARG A 245 8.98 -5.60 13.22
C ARG A 245 7.74 -6.46 12.99
N ASP A 246 6.79 -6.38 13.90
CA ASP A 246 5.56 -7.17 13.84
C ASP A 246 4.44 -6.42 13.10
N LEU A 247 4.63 -5.12 12.84
CA LEU A 247 3.70 -4.29 12.09
C LEU A 247 3.87 -4.49 10.58
N MET A 248 2.90 -5.20 10.00
CA MET A 248 2.76 -5.37 8.55
C MET A 248 1.50 -4.64 8.06
N PRO A 249 1.56 -3.93 6.91
CA PRO A 249 0.38 -3.32 6.30
C PRO A 249 -0.69 -4.36 6.02
N TRP A 250 -1.96 -3.98 6.16
CA TRP A 250 -3.09 -4.85 5.83
C TRP A 250 -3.55 -4.68 4.37
N LEU A 251 -2.96 -3.77 3.61
CA LEU A 251 -3.24 -3.63 2.19
C LEU A 251 -2.77 -4.88 1.46
N ILE A 252 -3.71 -5.55 0.78
CA ILE A 252 -3.38 -6.70 -0.09
C ILE A 252 -3.28 -6.23 -1.53
N THR A 253 -4.34 -5.60 -2.05
CA THR A 253 -4.36 -5.07 -3.41
C THR A 253 -5.47 -4.04 -3.60
N THR A 254 -5.43 -3.31 -4.72
CA THR A 254 -6.56 -2.54 -5.23
C THR A 254 -7.18 -3.27 -6.42
N ILE A 255 -8.50 -3.15 -6.59
CA ILE A 255 -9.27 -3.84 -7.63
C ILE A 255 -10.12 -2.79 -8.35
N SER A 256 -9.96 -2.68 -9.67
CA SER A 256 -10.84 -1.89 -10.53
C SER A 256 -11.67 -2.77 -11.46
N SER A 257 -12.86 -2.30 -11.82
CA SER A 257 -13.71 -2.92 -12.81
C SER A 257 -14.82 -1.96 -13.22
N SER A 258 -15.19 -1.96 -14.50
CA SER A 258 -16.39 -1.27 -14.96
C SER A 258 -17.66 -1.74 -14.24
N ALA A 259 -17.68 -2.97 -13.73
CA ALA A 259 -18.78 -3.51 -12.93
C ALA A 259 -18.86 -2.92 -11.51
N ILE A 260 -17.74 -2.43 -10.98
CA ILE A 260 -17.70 -1.67 -9.73
C ILE A 260 -18.21 -0.25 -9.99
N ASP A 261 -17.71 0.40 -11.05
CA ASP A 261 -18.04 1.79 -11.40
C ASP A 261 -19.54 1.98 -11.68
N ASN A 262 -20.18 1.03 -12.37
CA ASN A 262 -21.62 1.09 -12.68
C ASN A 262 -22.52 0.57 -11.54
N GLY A 263 -21.94 0.16 -10.41
CA GLY A 263 -22.68 -0.40 -9.26
C GLY A 263 -23.31 -1.78 -9.51
N SER A 264 -22.98 -2.46 -10.60
CA SER A 264 -23.52 -3.79 -10.92
C SER A 264 -22.92 -4.92 -10.10
N LEU A 265 -21.75 -4.69 -9.49
CA LEU A 265 -21.11 -5.62 -8.57
C LEU A 265 -21.05 -5.03 -7.17
N SER A 266 -21.82 -5.59 -6.24
CA SER A 266 -21.77 -5.15 -4.86
C SER A 266 -20.44 -5.56 -4.21
N LYS A 267 -20.05 -4.80 -3.18
CA LYS A 267 -18.91 -5.12 -2.31
C LYS A 267 -18.98 -6.57 -1.78
N VAL A 268 -20.17 -7.02 -1.38
CA VAL A 268 -20.37 -8.35 -0.77
C VAL A 268 -20.17 -9.45 -1.81
N GLU A 269 -20.73 -9.29 -3.00
CA GLU A 269 -20.56 -10.24 -4.11
C GLU A 269 -19.10 -10.35 -4.53
N LEU A 270 -18.41 -9.21 -4.71
CA LEU A 270 -16.99 -9.20 -5.06
C LEU A 270 -16.15 -9.91 -4.01
N LEU A 271 -16.36 -9.60 -2.72
CA LEU A 271 -15.63 -10.25 -1.62
C LEU A 271 -15.90 -11.76 -1.57
N CYS A 272 -17.14 -12.17 -1.81
CA CYS A 272 -17.52 -13.59 -1.86
C CYS A 272 -16.81 -14.32 -3.00
N CYS A 273 -16.79 -13.72 -4.20
CA CYS A 273 -16.06 -14.25 -5.35
C CYS A 273 -14.56 -14.42 -5.06
N ILE A 274 -13.92 -13.40 -4.47
CA ILE A 274 -12.49 -13.45 -4.08
C ILE A 274 -12.26 -14.60 -3.10
N LYS A 275 -13.06 -14.69 -2.03
CA LYS A 275 -12.90 -15.74 -1.00
C LYS A 275 -13.10 -17.14 -1.58
N ARG A 276 -14.09 -17.34 -2.45
CA ARG A 276 -14.33 -18.63 -3.12
C ARG A 276 -13.15 -19.03 -4.00
N ALA A 277 -12.62 -18.10 -4.79
CA ALA A 277 -11.44 -18.34 -5.63
C ALA A 277 -10.23 -18.75 -4.78
N LEU A 278 -9.96 -18.04 -3.68
CA LEU A 278 -8.84 -18.32 -2.79
C LEU A 278 -8.97 -19.66 -2.04
N VAL A 279 -10.18 -20.09 -1.69
CA VAL A 279 -10.39 -21.42 -1.08
C VAL A 279 -10.10 -22.55 -2.08
N ALA A 280 -10.26 -22.31 -3.38
CA ALA A 280 -9.95 -23.28 -4.42
C ALA A 280 -8.45 -23.27 -4.81
N ASP A 281 -7.69 -22.25 -4.41
CA ASP A 281 -6.28 -22.11 -4.75
C ASP A 281 -5.38 -22.91 -3.80
N SER A 282 -4.82 -24.01 -4.30
CA SER A 282 -3.93 -24.88 -3.54
C SER A 282 -2.66 -24.20 -3.01
N VAL A 283 -2.12 -23.19 -3.72
CA VAL A 283 -0.94 -22.44 -3.29
C VAL A 283 -1.32 -21.58 -2.09
N PHE A 284 -2.44 -20.86 -2.19
CA PHE A 284 -2.96 -20.06 -1.07
C PHE A 284 -3.31 -20.91 0.14
N LEU A 285 -3.98 -22.05 -0.06
CA LEU A 285 -4.30 -23.02 1.00
C LEU A 285 -3.04 -23.47 1.75
N ASN A 286 -2.01 -23.92 1.02
CA ASN A 286 -0.75 -24.40 1.61
C ASN A 286 0.00 -23.28 2.33
N MET A 287 -0.03 -22.06 1.79
CA MET A 287 0.58 -20.91 2.42
C MET A 287 -0.14 -20.54 3.74
N CYS A 288 -1.47 -20.45 3.75
CA CYS A 288 -2.24 -20.23 4.97
C CYS A 288 -1.98 -21.33 6.01
N ASP A 289 -1.96 -22.59 5.57
CA ASP A 289 -1.65 -23.72 6.43
C ASP A 289 -0.26 -23.52 7.07
N ARG A 290 0.79 -23.48 6.25
CA ARG A 290 2.18 -23.34 6.68
C ARG A 290 2.38 -22.23 7.71
N HIS A 291 1.93 -21.00 7.41
CA HIS A 291 2.20 -19.86 8.29
C HIS A 291 1.33 -19.85 9.54
N LEU A 292 0.05 -20.20 9.45
CA LEU A 292 -0.83 -20.20 10.62
C LEU A 292 -0.53 -21.40 11.55
N ALA A 293 -0.10 -22.55 11.03
CA ALA A 293 0.41 -23.63 11.88
C ALA A 293 1.69 -23.23 12.61
N ALA A 294 2.62 -22.55 11.92
CA ALA A 294 3.86 -22.07 12.54
C ALA A 294 3.59 -21.06 13.68
N GLN A 295 2.46 -20.35 13.63
CA GLN A 295 1.98 -19.47 14.71
C GLN A 295 1.21 -20.22 15.82
N GLY A 296 1.13 -21.56 15.77
CA GLY A 296 0.43 -22.38 16.75
C GLY A 296 -1.10 -22.35 16.61
N ILE A 297 -1.64 -21.84 15.50
CA ILE A 297 -3.09 -21.86 15.26
C ILE A 297 -3.51 -23.28 14.90
N ALA A 298 -4.18 -23.96 15.83
CA ALA A 298 -4.70 -25.31 15.61
C ALA A 298 -5.80 -25.34 14.53
N GLY A 299 -5.90 -26.47 13.83
CA GLY A 299 -6.96 -26.74 12.87
C GLY A 299 -6.47 -27.34 11.55
N SER A 300 -7.41 -27.83 10.73
CA SER A 300 -7.14 -28.28 9.37
C SER A 300 -6.70 -27.11 8.46
N VAL A 301 -6.08 -27.44 7.31
CA VAL A 301 -5.77 -26.50 6.21
C VAL A 301 -6.95 -25.56 5.98
N HIS A 302 -8.13 -26.14 5.73
CA HIS A 302 -9.34 -25.39 5.42
C HIS A 302 -9.74 -24.43 6.56
N SER A 303 -9.72 -24.89 7.82
CA SER A 303 -10.08 -24.02 8.95
C SER A 303 -9.13 -22.82 9.13
N ARG A 304 -7.83 -23.01 8.85
CA ARG A 304 -6.83 -21.95 8.87
C ARG A 304 -7.00 -20.98 7.71
N THR A 305 -7.32 -21.46 6.51
CA THR A 305 -7.68 -20.61 5.37
C THR A 305 -8.94 -19.78 5.66
N ILE A 306 -9.99 -20.38 6.20
CA ILE A 306 -11.21 -19.66 6.58
C ILE A 306 -10.90 -18.59 7.63
N LYS A 307 -10.01 -18.89 8.59
CA LYS A 307 -9.54 -17.88 9.56
C LYS A 307 -8.84 -16.72 8.86
N ALA A 308 -7.89 -16.96 7.95
CA ALA A 308 -7.23 -15.90 7.19
C ALA A 308 -8.25 -15.04 6.41
N LEU A 309 -9.11 -15.68 5.62
CA LEU A 309 -10.13 -15.02 4.81
C LEU A 309 -11.20 -14.29 5.64
N SER A 310 -11.40 -14.66 6.90
CA SER A 310 -12.35 -13.97 7.79
C SER A 310 -11.95 -12.53 8.08
N THR A 311 -10.67 -12.20 7.90
CA THR A 311 -10.13 -10.84 8.10
C THR A 311 -10.29 -9.95 6.88
N PHE A 312 -10.59 -10.54 5.71
CA PHE A 312 -10.63 -9.80 4.46
C PHE A 312 -11.83 -8.85 4.40
N ASP A 313 -11.57 -7.61 3.98
CA ASP A 313 -12.57 -6.57 3.78
C ASP A 313 -12.23 -5.71 2.56
N LEU A 314 -13.26 -5.11 1.96
CA LEU A 314 -13.13 -4.21 0.81
C LEU A 314 -13.53 -2.79 1.20
N MET A 315 -12.74 -1.80 0.77
CA MET A 315 -13.06 -0.38 0.99
C MET A 315 -13.20 0.33 -0.35
N PRO A 316 -14.34 0.96 -0.63
CA PRO A 316 -14.46 1.77 -1.84
C PRO A 316 -13.58 3.01 -1.70
N VAL A 317 -12.77 3.27 -2.71
CA VAL A 317 -11.95 4.48 -2.82
C VAL A 317 -12.21 5.09 -4.18
N GLU A 318 -12.73 6.30 -4.18
CA GLU A 318 -12.80 7.11 -5.37
C GLU A 318 -11.46 7.77 -5.63
N PHE A 319 -11.04 7.88 -6.89
CA PHE A 319 -9.87 8.68 -7.24
C PHE A 319 -10.02 9.30 -8.62
N THR A 320 -9.21 10.32 -8.88
CA THR A 320 -9.06 10.89 -10.22
C THR A 320 -7.79 10.35 -10.84
N ASN A 321 -7.90 9.58 -11.93
CA ASN A 321 -6.74 9.02 -12.61
C ASN A 321 -5.92 10.09 -13.36
N THR A 322 -4.81 9.68 -13.98
CA THR A 322 -3.92 10.59 -14.74
C THR A 322 -4.56 11.24 -15.96
N LYS A 323 -5.71 10.72 -16.43
CA LYS A 323 -6.52 11.26 -17.53
C LYS A 323 -7.66 12.17 -17.04
N ALA A 324 -7.66 12.55 -15.77
CA ALA A 324 -8.72 13.32 -15.13
C ALA A 324 -10.10 12.62 -15.16
N VAL A 325 -10.13 11.29 -15.27
CA VAL A 325 -11.35 10.50 -15.16
C VAL A 325 -11.54 10.08 -13.71
N HIS A 326 -12.74 10.30 -13.18
CA HIS A 326 -13.13 9.82 -11.86
C HIS A 326 -13.45 8.33 -11.96
N GLU A 327 -12.80 7.53 -11.12
CA GLU A 327 -12.93 6.07 -11.09
C GLU A 327 -13.15 5.62 -9.64
N MET A 328 -13.87 4.50 -9.47
CA MET A 328 -14.01 3.83 -8.19
C MET A 328 -13.22 2.53 -8.21
N VAL A 329 -12.44 2.33 -7.16
CA VAL A 329 -11.75 1.08 -6.91
C VAL A 329 -12.17 0.49 -5.59
N MET A 330 -11.93 -0.80 -5.42
CA MET A 330 -12.08 -1.49 -4.16
C MET A 330 -10.69 -1.83 -3.62
N VAL A 331 -10.37 -1.33 -2.44
CA VAL A 331 -9.13 -1.66 -1.73
C VAL A 331 -9.39 -2.92 -0.90
N LEU A 332 -8.76 -4.03 -1.28
CA LEU A 332 -8.79 -5.26 -0.51
C LEU A 332 -7.76 -5.19 0.60
N THR A 333 -8.24 -5.36 1.83
CA THR A 333 -7.42 -5.45 3.04
C THR A 333 -7.63 -6.77 3.74
N GLY A 334 -6.65 -7.21 4.52
CA GLY A 334 -6.76 -8.38 5.39
C GLY A 334 -5.59 -8.46 6.35
N GLU A 335 -5.77 -9.23 7.43
CA GLU A 335 -4.70 -9.45 8.39
C GLU A 335 -3.57 -10.26 7.73
N PRO A 336 -2.31 -9.80 7.86
CA PRO A 336 -1.14 -10.53 7.40
C PRO A 336 -1.10 -11.97 7.96
N ILE A 337 -1.07 -12.96 7.09
CA ILE A 337 -0.92 -14.38 7.50
C ILE A 337 0.52 -14.73 7.92
N THR A 338 1.48 -13.86 7.61
CA THR A 338 2.91 -14.01 7.91
C THR A 338 3.51 -12.64 8.23
N ARG A 339 4.60 -12.65 9.02
CA ARG A 339 5.44 -11.47 9.30
C ARG A 339 6.66 -11.41 8.37
N ASP A 340 6.91 -12.46 7.62
CA ASP A 340 7.94 -12.45 6.58
C ASP A 340 7.49 -11.53 5.45
N LYS A 341 8.31 -10.52 5.16
CA LYS A 341 8.02 -9.53 4.13
C LYS A 341 7.85 -10.16 2.75
N ASP A 342 8.75 -11.06 2.39
CA ASP A 342 8.80 -11.62 1.04
C ASP A 342 7.58 -12.53 0.83
N ASP A 343 7.20 -13.31 1.84
CA ASP A 343 5.97 -14.11 1.77
C ASP A 343 4.69 -13.27 1.88
N HIS A 344 4.69 -12.16 2.64
CA HIS A 344 3.50 -11.30 2.79
C HIS A 344 3.06 -10.69 1.46
N PHE A 345 3.99 -10.27 0.60
CA PHE A 345 3.68 -9.75 -0.73
C PHE A 345 3.51 -10.84 -1.80
N THR A 346 3.85 -12.09 -1.48
CA THR A 346 3.66 -13.23 -2.40
C THR A 346 2.19 -13.69 -2.46
N VAL A 347 1.31 -13.17 -1.59
CA VAL A 347 -0.16 -13.26 -1.74
C VAL A 347 -0.67 -12.38 -2.89
N SER A 348 0.15 -12.15 -3.91
CA SER A 348 -0.25 -11.49 -5.13
C SER A 348 -1.11 -12.47 -5.93
N PHE A 349 -2.35 -12.09 -6.15
CA PHE A 349 -3.26 -12.85 -6.99
C PHE A 349 -2.69 -12.91 -8.41
N ASP A 350 -2.22 -14.08 -8.84
CA ASP A 350 -1.83 -14.32 -10.25
C ASP A 350 -3.01 -14.13 -11.22
N THR A 351 -4.21 -13.95 -10.68
CA THR A 351 -5.48 -13.89 -11.39
C THR A 351 -6.28 -12.61 -11.17
N VAL A 352 -5.79 -11.71 -10.30
CA VAL A 352 -6.35 -10.36 -10.16
C VAL A 352 -5.30 -9.32 -10.58
N VAL A 353 -5.66 -8.28 -11.35
CA VAL A 353 -4.76 -7.18 -11.74
C VAL A 353 -4.37 -6.54 -10.43
N THR A 354 -3.24 -6.98 -9.93
CA THR A 354 -2.70 -6.57 -8.65
C THR A 354 -1.74 -5.47 -8.98
N GLY A 355 -2.24 -4.25 -8.85
CA GLY A 355 -1.43 -3.06 -8.99
C GLY A 355 -2.10 -1.98 -8.19
N CYS A 356 -1.35 -1.26 -7.37
CA CYS A 356 -1.85 -0.03 -6.80
C CYS A 356 -2.22 0.90 -7.96
N HIS A 357 -3.51 1.19 -8.13
CA HIS A 357 -4.00 2.09 -9.19
C HIS A 357 -3.49 3.54 -9.02
N TRP A 358 -2.95 3.86 -7.84
CA TRP A 358 -2.28 5.11 -7.53
C TRP A 358 -0.95 4.86 -6.81
N ASP A 359 -0.06 5.85 -6.92
CA ASP A 359 1.08 5.95 -6.01
C ASP A 359 0.58 6.24 -4.59
N PRO A 360 1.17 5.63 -3.54
CA PRO A 360 0.83 5.94 -2.15
C PRO A 360 0.74 7.45 -1.91
N CYS A 361 -0.18 7.87 -1.04
CA CYS A 361 -0.47 9.27 -0.80
C CYS A 361 0.83 10.05 -0.56
N THR A 362 1.14 10.99 -1.47
CA THR A 362 2.42 11.72 -1.40
C THR A 362 2.55 12.56 -0.13
N GLY A 363 1.41 12.96 0.46
CA GLY A 363 1.32 13.64 1.76
C GLY A 363 1.62 12.71 2.93
N CYS A 364 0.66 11.89 3.34
CA CYS A 364 0.77 11.11 4.58
C CYS A 364 1.41 9.72 4.41
N LYS A 365 1.77 9.32 3.18
CA LYS A 365 2.35 8.02 2.80
C LYS A 365 1.45 6.79 2.99
N SER A 366 0.17 6.99 3.31
CA SER A 366 -0.82 5.91 3.31
C SER A 366 -0.97 5.30 1.92
N GLU A 367 -1.01 3.98 1.87
CA GLU A 367 -1.27 3.22 0.62
C GLU A 367 -2.77 3.07 0.34
N LEU A 368 -3.64 3.39 1.31
CA LEU A 368 -5.09 3.18 1.19
C LEU A 368 -5.82 4.24 0.37
N HIS A 369 -5.18 5.36 0.06
CA HIS A 369 -5.84 6.43 -0.68
C HIS A 369 -4.84 7.24 -1.52
N PRO A 370 -5.32 7.87 -2.61
CA PRO A 370 -4.52 8.82 -3.38
C PRO A 370 -4.34 10.15 -2.62
N VAL A 371 -3.51 11.05 -3.17
CA VAL A 371 -3.20 12.35 -2.56
C VAL A 371 -4.42 13.30 -2.49
N ASP A 372 -5.27 13.32 -3.51
CA ASP A 372 -6.45 14.19 -3.60
C ASP A 372 -7.55 13.79 -2.60
N LYS A 373 -7.51 12.53 -2.12
CA LYS A 373 -8.40 12.02 -1.09
C LYS A 373 -7.77 11.94 0.30
N CYS A 374 -6.58 12.53 0.49
CA CYS A 374 -5.93 12.54 1.80
C CYS A 374 -6.86 13.13 2.89
N PRO A 375 -7.13 12.40 3.99
CA PRO A 375 -8.08 12.82 5.01
C PRO A 375 -7.53 13.93 5.91
N PHE A 376 -6.20 14.05 6.05
CA PHE A 376 -5.55 15.02 6.95
C PHE A 376 -5.94 16.45 6.63
N ALA A 377 -5.86 16.86 5.36
CA ALA A 377 -6.23 18.21 4.92
C ALA A 377 -7.71 18.56 5.16
N LYS A 378 -8.56 17.57 5.42
CA LYS A 378 -10.00 17.72 5.69
C LYS A 378 -10.34 17.59 7.17
N THR A 379 -9.38 17.16 7.99
CA THR A 379 -9.60 16.91 9.42
C THR A 379 -9.60 18.23 10.17
N PHE A 380 -10.59 18.41 11.07
CA PHE A 380 -10.66 19.59 11.91
C PHE A 380 -9.36 19.75 12.73
N SER A 381 -8.92 21.00 12.90
CA SER A 381 -7.64 21.33 13.55
C SER A 381 -6.38 20.88 12.80
N TRP A 382 -6.44 20.54 11.51
CA TRP A 382 -5.22 20.34 10.71
C TRP A 382 -4.52 21.67 10.42
N PHE A 383 -3.28 21.82 10.89
CA PHE A 383 -2.43 22.98 10.60
C PHE A 383 -1.39 22.73 9.50
N GLY A 384 -1.32 21.51 8.98
CA GLY A 384 -0.33 21.11 7.98
C GLY A 384 -0.67 21.54 6.55
N PRO A 385 0.08 21.05 5.55
CA PRO A 385 -0.16 21.42 4.16
C PRO A 385 -1.49 20.89 3.64
N SER A 386 -2.10 21.65 2.72
CA SER A 386 -3.27 21.23 1.96
C SER A 386 -2.88 20.33 0.77
N ALA A 387 -3.87 19.71 0.12
CA ALA A 387 -3.62 18.93 -1.09
C ALA A 387 -3.04 19.77 -2.23
N GLU A 388 -3.39 21.06 -2.31
CA GLU A 388 -2.86 21.97 -3.33
C GLU A 388 -1.40 22.35 -3.05
N ASP A 389 -1.06 22.57 -1.79
CA ASP A 389 0.32 22.81 -1.37
C ASP A 389 1.23 21.64 -1.76
N MET A 390 0.75 20.40 -1.53
CA MET A 390 1.46 19.18 -1.94
C MET A 390 1.69 19.12 -3.46
N LYS A 391 0.69 19.49 -4.27
CA LYS A 391 0.85 19.56 -5.74
C LYS A 391 1.86 20.62 -6.15
N GLN A 392 1.82 21.79 -5.51
CA GLN A 392 2.77 22.87 -5.76
C GLN A 392 4.21 22.44 -5.43
N MET A 393 4.42 21.73 -4.31
CA MET A 393 5.72 21.18 -3.94
C MET A 393 6.29 20.24 -5.02
N VAL A 394 5.46 19.39 -5.63
CA VAL A 394 5.87 18.53 -6.75
C VAL A 394 6.39 19.38 -7.92
N THR A 395 5.63 20.41 -8.29
CA THR A 395 5.94 21.28 -9.42
C THR A 395 7.25 22.04 -9.20
N VAL A 396 7.45 22.58 -7.98
CA VAL A 396 8.69 23.25 -7.61
C VAL A 396 9.86 22.27 -7.64
N ALA A 397 9.72 21.08 -7.05
CA ALA A 397 10.78 20.08 -7.04
C ALA A 397 11.20 19.66 -8.47
N LYS A 398 10.24 19.42 -9.37
CA LYS A 398 10.49 19.16 -10.80
C LYS A 398 11.31 20.27 -11.44
N SER A 399 10.97 21.53 -11.16
CA SER A 399 11.71 22.69 -11.69
C SER A 399 13.15 22.78 -11.16
N LEU A 400 13.41 22.32 -9.93
CA LEU A 400 14.74 22.33 -9.32
C LEU A 400 15.65 21.28 -9.94
N SER A 401 15.21 20.01 -10.09
CA SER A 401 16.11 18.98 -10.66
C SER A 401 16.45 19.22 -12.12
N HIS A 402 15.59 19.89 -12.90
CA HIS A 402 15.93 20.26 -14.28
C HIS A 402 17.11 21.24 -14.36
N LYS A 403 17.34 22.08 -13.33
CA LYS A 403 18.48 23.01 -13.32
C LYS A 403 19.81 22.27 -13.09
N ASP A 404 19.82 21.25 -12.25
CA ASP A 404 21.01 20.47 -11.93
C ASP A 404 21.51 19.63 -13.12
N ASP A 405 20.59 19.07 -13.91
CA ASP A 405 20.92 18.31 -15.13
C ASP A 405 21.51 19.20 -16.23
N VAL A 406 21.09 20.46 -16.32
CA VAL A 406 21.62 21.41 -17.32
C VAL A 406 23.02 21.88 -16.92
N SER A 407 23.30 22.06 -15.63
CA SER A 407 24.60 22.53 -15.16
C SER A 407 25.70 21.45 -15.22
N THR A 408 25.34 20.17 -15.20
CA THR A 408 26.29 19.04 -15.21
C THR A 408 26.61 18.52 -16.60
N ARG A 409 25.85 18.91 -17.63
CA ARG A 409 26.26 18.72 -19.03
C ARG A 409 27.44 19.63 -19.32
N LYS A 410 28.65 19.10 -19.08
CA LYS A 410 29.91 19.64 -19.59
C LYS A 410 29.64 20.07 -21.04
N PRO A 411 29.88 21.35 -21.42
CA PRO A 411 29.67 21.78 -22.79
C PRO A 411 30.41 20.79 -23.67
N ALA A 412 29.65 20.12 -24.55
CA ALA A 412 30.21 19.12 -25.44
C ALA A 412 31.43 19.76 -26.08
N GLN A 413 32.63 19.27 -25.74
CA GLN A 413 33.85 19.76 -26.36
C GLN A 413 33.65 19.50 -27.84
N ARG A 414 33.43 20.61 -28.57
CA ARG A 414 33.25 20.60 -30.00
C ARG A 414 34.49 19.86 -30.51
N PRO A 415 34.36 18.71 -31.17
CA PRO A 415 35.52 17.99 -31.66
C PRO A 415 36.31 18.99 -32.48
N GLU A 416 37.55 19.27 -32.05
CA GLU A 416 38.46 20.13 -32.78
C GLU A 416 38.48 19.60 -34.21
N GLN A 417 37.99 20.39 -35.15
CA GLN A 417 38.10 20.07 -36.56
C GLN A 417 39.60 20.00 -36.86
N GLY A 418 40.12 18.78 -36.87
CA GLY A 418 41.48 18.49 -37.28
C GLY A 418 41.71 19.12 -38.64
N GLY A 419 42.51 20.20 -38.65
CA GLY A 419 42.99 20.82 -39.87
C GLY A 419 43.73 19.77 -40.67
N LYS A 420 43.22 19.45 -41.87
CA LYS A 420 43.95 18.64 -42.84
C LYS A 420 45.22 19.41 -43.23
N ALA A 421 46.37 18.90 -42.81
CA ALA A 421 47.66 19.34 -43.31
C ALA A 421 47.74 19.03 -44.81
N ASN A 422 47.99 20.07 -45.60
CA ASN A 422 48.13 20.04 -47.05
C ASN A 422 49.62 19.79 -47.36
N THR A 423 50.02 18.54 -47.62
CA THR A 423 51.34 18.23 -48.18
C THR A 423 51.21 18.06 -49.68
N ARG A 424 51.69 19.07 -50.43
CA ARG A 424 52.07 18.96 -51.85
C ARG A 424 53.49 18.40 -51.92
N ALA A 425 53.69 17.39 -52.77
CA ALA A 425 54.96 17.03 -53.40
C ALA A 425 54.76 17.13 -54.91
#